data_AF-A0A024TFG2-F1
#
_entry.id   AF-A0A024TFG2-F1
#
_cell.length_a   1.000
_cell.length_b   1.000
_cell.length_c   1.000
_cell.angle_alpha   90.00
_cell.angle_beta   90.00
_cell.angle_gamma   90.00
#
_symmetry.space_group_name_H-M   'P 1'
#
loop_
_entity.id
_entity.type
_entity.pdbx_description
1 polymer ?
#
loop_
_entity_poly.entity_id
_entity_poly.type
_entity_poly.pdbx_seq_one_letter_code
_entity_poly.pdbx_strand_id
1 'polypeptide(L)'
;MDHDTAPPAAATFVSGQTAVCVPTLSRQEAYFSVKRYGVVDSVDEYQRWMTLEEAFFLATTGHIHIETLSTQGAMWAAFTSADDSFPSRYTAYALYRSRGWIVQSGLLYGVTFVLYRMSPDIVHAEYMVYVHDTTSSCALSWQLLQMLTRLAEDVKKTVLVCEVQRASDWDASLMYMGLVCKELCFRHWPALFTEGASFAMAESHAIPKRTRS
;
A
#
# COMPACT_ATOMS: atom_id res chain seq x y z
N MET A 1 -0.21 15.02 -24.30
CA MET A 1 -1.09 13.97 -24.86
C MET A 1 -1.89 13.45 -23.68
N ASP A 2 -3.11 13.97 -23.55
CA ASP A 2 -3.98 13.72 -22.41
C ASP A 2 -4.34 12.24 -22.34
N HIS A 3 -3.92 11.57 -21.26
CA HIS A 3 -4.14 10.15 -21.09
C HIS A 3 -5.45 9.82 -20.38
N ASP A 4 -6.34 10.80 -20.16
CA ASP A 4 -7.29 10.69 -19.04
C ASP A 4 -8.71 11.17 -19.38
N THR A 5 -9.44 10.36 -20.16
CA THR A 5 -10.92 10.41 -20.18
C THR A 5 -11.55 9.06 -20.57
N ALA A 6 -10.95 7.93 -20.19
CA ALA A 6 -11.70 6.68 -20.25
C ALA A 6 -12.78 6.71 -19.15
N PRO A 7 -14.03 6.29 -19.41
CA PRO A 7 -15.04 6.24 -18.37
C PRO A 7 -14.58 5.32 -17.21
N PRO A 8 -15.01 5.57 -15.97
CA PRO A 8 -14.70 4.71 -14.84
C PRO A 8 -15.16 3.27 -15.11
N ALA A 9 -14.40 2.28 -14.65
CA ALA A 9 -14.81 0.88 -14.73
C ALA A 9 -15.92 0.59 -13.70
N ALA A 10 -16.97 -0.12 -14.11
CA ALA A 10 -17.96 -0.62 -13.16
C ALA A 10 -17.32 -1.72 -12.30
N ALA A 11 -17.40 -1.56 -10.98
CA ALA A 11 -16.82 -2.45 -9.99
C ALA A 11 -17.90 -3.03 -9.09
N THR A 12 -17.76 -4.30 -8.71
CA THR A 12 -18.68 -5.01 -7.83
C THR A 12 -18.05 -5.25 -6.47
N PHE A 13 -18.81 -4.95 -5.43
CA PHE A 13 -18.43 -5.19 -4.04
C PHE A 13 -19.59 -5.87 -3.33
N VAL A 14 -19.30 -6.97 -2.64
CA VAL A 14 -20.25 -7.69 -1.79
C VAL A 14 -19.93 -7.36 -0.34
N SER A 15 -20.95 -6.94 0.42
CA SER A 15 -20.78 -6.58 1.83
C SER A 15 -20.13 -7.70 2.64
N GLY A 16 -19.14 -7.34 3.46
CA GLY A 16 -18.37 -8.28 4.27
C GLY A 16 -17.19 -8.97 3.56
N GLN A 17 -17.02 -8.77 2.25
CA GLN A 17 -15.82 -9.22 1.54
C GLN A 17 -14.69 -8.19 1.67
N THR A 18 -13.45 -8.66 1.55
CA THR A 18 -12.23 -7.83 1.62
C THR A 18 -11.59 -7.60 0.25
N ALA A 19 -12.36 -7.78 -0.82
CA ALA A 19 -11.93 -7.59 -2.20
C ALA A 19 -13.07 -6.99 -3.05
N VAL A 20 -12.67 -6.30 -4.13
CA VAL A 20 -13.56 -5.71 -5.12
C VAL A 20 -13.22 -6.32 -6.48
N CYS A 21 -14.23 -6.65 -7.28
CA CYS A 21 -14.04 -7.19 -8.62
C CYS A 21 -14.31 -6.12 -9.69
N VAL A 22 -13.47 -6.10 -10.72
CA VAL A 22 -13.60 -5.23 -11.90
C VAL A 22 -13.48 -6.08 -13.16
N PRO A 23 -14.37 -5.94 -14.16
CA PRO A 23 -14.26 -6.66 -15.41
C PRO A 23 -13.02 -6.22 -16.22
N THR A 24 -12.27 -7.18 -16.77
CA THR A 24 -11.06 -6.90 -17.59
C THR A 24 -11.39 -6.31 -18.97
N LEU A 25 -12.64 -6.41 -19.41
CA LEU A 25 -13.15 -5.75 -20.63
C LEU A 25 -13.26 -4.22 -20.49
N SER A 26 -12.97 -3.66 -19.31
CA SER A 26 -12.98 -2.22 -19.06
C SER A 26 -11.94 -1.47 -19.90
N ARG A 27 -12.29 -0.25 -20.32
CA ARG A 27 -11.34 0.69 -20.98
C ARG A 27 -10.17 1.09 -20.06
N GLN A 28 -10.32 0.91 -18.76
CA GLN A 28 -9.29 1.19 -17.75
C GLN A 28 -8.30 0.03 -17.56
N GLU A 29 -8.51 -1.13 -18.18
CA GLU A 29 -7.70 -2.34 -17.96
C GLU A 29 -6.21 -2.13 -18.28
N ALA A 30 -5.90 -1.42 -19.37
CA ALA A 30 -4.52 -1.09 -19.71
C ALA A 30 -3.85 -0.25 -18.61
N TYR A 31 -4.59 0.70 -18.01
CA TYR A 31 -4.11 1.49 -16.89
C TYR A 31 -3.87 0.62 -15.65
N PHE A 32 -4.82 -0.25 -15.30
CA PHE A 32 -4.68 -1.18 -14.16
C PHE A 32 -3.49 -2.12 -14.31
N SER A 33 -3.27 -2.65 -15.51
CA SER A 33 -2.15 -3.54 -15.82
C SER A 33 -0.81 -2.81 -15.71
N VAL A 34 -0.67 -1.65 -16.37
CA VAL A 34 0.58 -0.85 -16.37
C VAL A 34 0.93 -0.36 -14.97
N LYS A 35 -0.06 0.12 -14.21
CA LYS A 35 0.13 0.64 -12.85
C LYS A 35 0.10 -0.44 -11.77
N ARG A 36 -0.10 -1.70 -12.13
CA ARG A 36 -0.12 -2.87 -11.23
C ARG A 36 -1.15 -2.70 -10.11
N TYR A 37 -2.41 -2.53 -10.47
CA TYR A 37 -3.53 -2.51 -9.52
C TYR A 37 -4.29 -3.84 -9.55
N GLY A 38 -4.31 -4.60 -8.47
CA GLY A 38 -5.01 -5.86 -8.41
C GLY A 38 -4.39 -6.97 -9.28
N VAL A 39 -5.11 -8.07 -9.40
CA VAL A 39 -4.69 -9.30 -10.08
C VAL A 39 -5.84 -9.86 -10.92
N VAL A 40 -5.53 -10.37 -12.12
CA VAL A 40 -6.52 -11.08 -12.94
C VAL A 40 -6.78 -12.44 -12.32
N ASP A 41 -8.05 -12.85 -12.25
CA ASP A 41 -8.43 -14.16 -11.72
C ASP A 41 -7.84 -15.27 -12.59
N SER A 42 -7.29 -16.30 -11.96
CA SER A 42 -6.69 -17.45 -12.65
C SER A 42 -7.72 -18.39 -13.30
N VAL A 43 -8.97 -18.33 -12.84
CA VAL A 43 -10.08 -19.17 -13.31
C VAL A 43 -10.95 -18.39 -14.31
N ASP A 44 -11.26 -17.13 -13.99
CA ASP A 44 -12.09 -16.26 -14.82
C ASP A 44 -11.30 -15.03 -15.28
N GLU A 45 -10.61 -15.14 -16.43
CA GLU A 45 -9.80 -14.06 -17.00
C GLU A 45 -10.59 -12.77 -17.32
N TYR A 46 -11.92 -12.82 -17.27
CA TYR A 46 -12.80 -11.66 -17.42
C TYR A 46 -12.90 -10.83 -16.14
N GLN A 47 -12.29 -11.28 -15.03
CA GLN A 47 -12.34 -10.62 -13.73
C GLN A 47 -10.96 -10.24 -13.21
N ARG A 48 -10.86 -9.04 -12.65
CA ARG A 48 -9.71 -8.53 -11.89
C ARG A 48 -10.13 -8.26 -10.46
N TRP A 49 -9.42 -8.87 -9.53
CA TRP A 49 -9.58 -8.67 -8.10
C TRP A 49 -8.66 -7.57 -7.60
N MET A 50 -9.23 -6.66 -6.81
CA MET A 50 -8.53 -5.56 -6.16
C MET A 50 -8.72 -5.65 -4.65
N THR A 51 -7.70 -5.26 -3.91
CA THR A 51 -7.81 -5.02 -2.47
C THR A 51 -8.74 -3.83 -2.18
N LEU A 52 -9.25 -3.72 -0.95
CA LEU A 52 -10.07 -2.57 -0.54
C LEU A 52 -9.28 -1.25 -0.69
N GLU A 53 -7.98 -1.26 -0.41
CA GLU A 53 -7.11 -0.09 -0.52
C GLU A 53 -6.95 0.37 -1.98
N GLU A 54 -6.72 -0.58 -2.89
CA GLU A 54 -6.66 -0.32 -4.33
C GLU A 54 -7.98 0.22 -4.86
N ALA A 55 -9.08 -0.44 -4.50
CA ALA A 55 -10.41 -0.07 -4.97
C ALA A 55 -10.80 1.34 -4.49
N PHE A 56 -10.60 1.65 -3.21
CA PHE A 56 -10.89 2.99 -2.69
C PHE A 56 -10.00 4.05 -3.36
N PHE A 57 -8.70 3.77 -3.54
CA PHE A 57 -7.80 4.69 -4.24
C PHE A 57 -8.27 4.96 -5.67
N LEU A 58 -8.61 3.92 -6.43
CA LEU A 58 -9.09 4.05 -7.81
C LEU A 58 -10.47 4.72 -7.90
N ALA A 59 -11.33 4.54 -6.89
CA ALA A 59 -12.61 5.24 -6.82
C ALA A 59 -12.41 6.73 -6.55
N THR A 60 -11.50 7.09 -5.63
CA THR A 60 -11.18 8.51 -5.35
C THR A 60 -10.53 9.24 -6.51
N THR A 61 -9.81 8.51 -7.38
CA THR A 61 -9.16 9.04 -8.58
C THR A 61 -10.02 8.93 -9.84
N GLY A 62 -11.24 8.36 -9.74
CA GLY A 62 -12.20 8.30 -10.84
C GLY A 62 -11.97 7.19 -11.86
N HIS A 63 -11.12 6.20 -11.57
CA HIS A 63 -10.88 5.06 -12.46
C HIS A 63 -11.89 3.92 -12.29
N ILE A 64 -12.52 3.80 -11.11
CA ILE A 64 -13.60 2.82 -10.88
C ILE A 64 -14.81 3.47 -10.23
N HIS A 65 -15.97 2.84 -10.42
CA HIS A 65 -17.22 3.19 -9.76
C HIS A 65 -17.89 1.93 -9.22
N ILE A 66 -18.22 1.93 -7.93
CA ILE A 66 -18.95 0.82 -7.29
C ILE A 66 -20.42 1.20 -7.23
N GLU A 67 -21.26 0.53 -8.03
CA GLU A 67 -22.68 0.88 -8.18
C GLU A 67 -23.45 0.85 -6.85
N THR A 68 -23.10 -0.06 -5.95
CA THR A 68 -23.73 -0.21 -4.63
C THR A 68 -23.29 0.86 -3.62
N LEU A 69 -22.17 1.57 -3.88
CA LEU A 69 -21.52 2.49 -2.96
C LEU A 69 -21.12 3.77 -3.70
N SER A 70 -22.13 4.60 -4.00
CA SER A 70 -21.98 5.80 -4.84
C SER A 70 -21.22 6.96 -4.19
N THR A 71 -21.09 6.99 -2.87
CA THR A 71 -20.35 8.04 -2.14
C THR A 71 -19.10 7.49 -1.48
N GLN A 72 -18.05 8.31 -1.43
CA GLN A 72 -16.80 7.95 -0.74
C GLN A 72 -17.04 7.62 0.75
N GLY A 73 -17.95 8.34 1.42
CA GLY A 73 -18.30 8.06 2.81
C GLY A 73 -18.97 6.70 3.02
N ALA A 74 -19.91 6.32 2.13
CA ALA A 74 -20.53 5.00 2.17
C ALA A 74 -19.51 3.89 1.89
N MET A 75 -18.62 4.10 0.93
CA MET A 75 -17.55 3.15 0.60
C MET A 75 -16.58 2.97 1.76
N TRP A 76 -16.14 4.09 2.37
CA TRP A 76 -15.29 4.07 3.55
C TRP A 76 -15.92 3.27 4.68
N ALA A 77 -17.18 3.56 5.02
CA ALA A 77 -17.89 2.84 6.08
C ALA A 77 -18.04 1.34 5.80
N ALA A 78 -18.37 0.98 4.55
CA ALA A 78 -18.50 -0.42 4.14
C ALA A 78 -17.16 -1.17 4.23
N PHE A 79 -16.05 -0.54 3.82
CA PHE A 79 -14.73 -1.15 3.83
C PHE A 79 -14.17 -1.25 5.25
N THR A 80 -14.34 -0.21 6.07
CA THR A 80 -14.01 -0.25 7.50
C THR A 80 -14.81 -1.34 8.22
N SER A 81 -16.09 -1.52 7.89
CA SER A 81 -16.90 -2.58 8.48
C SER A 81 -16.49 -4.00 8.04
N ALA A 82 -15.86 -4.14 6.88
CA ALA A 82 -15.38 -5.42 6.38
C ALA A 82 -13.99 -5.79 6.91
N ASP A 83 -13.14 -4.78 7.18
CA ASP A 83 -11.79 -4.96 7.70
C ASP A 83 -11.40 -3.75 8.57
N ASP A 84 -11.32 -3.95 9.89
CA ASP A 84 -10.96 -2.89 10.85
C ASP A 84 -9.56 -2.30 10.58
N SER A 85 -8.67 -3.03 9.90
CA SER A 85 -7.33 -2.56 9.54
C SER A 85 -7.31 -1.70 8.28
N PHE A 86 -8.41 -1.66 7.52
CA PHE A 86 -8.52 -0.92 6.25
C PHE A 86 -8.13 0.56 6.38
N PRO A 87 -8.63 1.35 7.35
CA PRO A 87 -8.29 2.77 7.44
C PRO A 87 -6.78 3.03 7.49
N SER A 88 -6.07 2.26 8.30
CA SER A 88 -4.63 2.40 8.50
C SER A 88 -3.84 1.91 7.30
N ARG A 89 -4.22 0.76 6.73
CA ARG A 89 -3.59 0.26 5.50
C ARG A 89 -3.82 1.19 4.32
N TYR A 90 -5.03 1.72 4.15
CA TYR A 90 -5.36 2.65 3.08
C TYR A 90 -4.59 3.97 3.20
N THR A 91 -4.48 4.53 4.41
CA THR A 91 -3.72 5.78 4.62
C THR A 91 -2.27 5.63 4.16
N ALA A 92 -1.62 4.53 4.56
CA ALA A 92 -0.28 4.20 4.09
C ALA A 92 -0.25 3.94 2.58
N TYR A 93 -1.19 3.18 2.05
CA TYR A 93 -1.29 2.87 0.63
C TYR A 93 -1.40 4.14 -0.23
N ALA A 94 -2.29 5.07 0.13
CA ALA A 94 -2.52 6.33 -0.55
C ALA A 94 -1.28 7.22 -0.49
N LEU A 95 -0.58 7.29 0.65
CA LEU A 95 0.70 7.99 0.78
C LEU A 95 1.71 7.49 -0.25
N TYR A 96 1.98 6.18 -0.27
CA TYR A 96 3.00 5.62 -1.17
C TYR A 96 2.61 5.74 -2.64
N ARG A 97 1.34 5.52 -3.00
CA ARG A 97 0.84 5.76 -4.36
C ARG A 97 0.98 7.22 -4.78
N SER A 98 0.67 8.18 -3.90
CA SER A 98 0.81 9.62 -4.19
C SER A 98 2.27 10.03 -4.43
N ARG A 99 3.22 9.31 -3.81
CA ARG A 99 4.67 9.48 -4.02
C ARG A 99 5.21 8.71 -5.23
N GLY A 100 4.35 8.09 -6.02
CA GLY A 100 4.71 7.41 -7.28
C GLY A 100 5.20 5.96 -7.11
N TRP A 101 5.09 5.36 -5.92
CA TRP A 101 5.44 3.96 -5.73
C TRP A 101 4.40 3.03 -6.32
N ILE A 102 4.85 1.90 -6.89
CA ILE A 102 3.98 0.74 -7.08
C ILE A 102 3.91 0.01 -5.74
N VAL A 103 2.71 -0.02 -5.17
CA VAL A 103 2.42 -0.69 -3.89
C VAL A 103 1.80 -2.06 -4.19
N GLN A 104 2.37 -3.11 -3.61
CA GLN A 104 1.94 -4.50 -3.78
C GLN A 104 1.84 -5.19 -2.42
N SER A 105 1.14 -6.33 -2.36
CA SER A 105 1.02 -7.14 -1.14
C SER A 105 2.39 -7.56 -0.60
N GLY A 106 2.60 -7.33 0.69
CA GLY A 106 3.82 -7.71 1.41
C GLY A 106 3.80 -9.12 1.99
N LEU A 107 2.76 -9.93 1.70
CA LEU A 107 2.53 -11.23 2.34
C LEU A 107 3.74 -12.16 2.30
N LEU A 108 4.43 -12.24 1.15
CA LEU A 108 5.62 -13.09 0.98
C LEU A 108 6.85 -12.62 1.79
N TYR A 109 6.77 -11.42 2.37
CA TYR A 109 7.84 -10.79 3.13
C TYR A 109 7.44 -10.56 4.60
N GLY A 110 6.28 -11.05 5.04
CA GLY A 110 5.81 -10.88 6.42
C GLY A 110 5.48 -9.43 6.79
N VAL A 111 5.14 -8.59 5.80
CA VAL A 111 4.78 -7.18 5.99
C VAL A 111 3.50 -6.83 5.25
N THR A 112 2.95 -5.63 5.49
CA THR A 112 1.71 -5.17 4.86
C THR A 112 1.91 -4.95 3.36
N PHE A 113 2.93 -4.16 2.99
CA PHE A 113 3.20 -3.83 1.60
C PHE A 113 4.67 -3.99 1.23
N VAL A 114 4.91 -4.07 -0.06
CA VAL A 114 6.24 -3.83 -0.64
C VAL A 114 6.16 -2.76 -1.72
N LEU A 115 7.23 -1.98 -1.82
CA LEU A 115 7.29 -0.83 -2.73
C LEU A 115 8.30 -1.07 -3.85
N TYR A 116 7.86 -0.82 -5.08
CA TYR A 116 8.71 -0.84 -6.27
C TYR A 116 8.76 0.54 -6.91
N ARG A 117 9.96 0.99 -7.31
CA ARG A 117 10.13 2.24 -8.09
C ARG A 117 9.61 2.10 -9.52
N MET A 118 9.56 0.88 -10.05
CA MET A 118 9.17 0.54 -11.42
C MET A 118 8.43 -0.81 -11.42
N SER A 119 8.01 -1.27 -12.59
CA SER A 119 7.34 -2.57 -12.76
C SER A 119 8.11 -3.71 -12.04
N PRO A 120 7.42 -4.55 -11.24
CA PRO A 120 8.01 -5.72 -10.56
C PRO A 120 8.72 -6.72 -11.49
N ASP A 121 8.38 -6.72 -12.78
CA ASP A 121 9.06 -7.57 -13.77
C ASP A 121 10.52 -7.15 -13.97
N ILE A 122 10.79 -5.85 -13.82
CA ILE A 122 12.07 -5.21 -14.14
C ILE A 122 12.94 -5.04 -12.90
N VAL A 123 12.36 -4.61 -11.78
CA VAL A 123 13.08 -4.28 -10.54
C VAL A 123 12.61 -5.09 -9.35
N HIS A 124 13.49 -5.26 -8.36
CA HIS A 124 13.10 -5.79 -7.06
C HIS A 124 12.37 -4.75 -6.23
N ALA A 125 11.51 -5.20 -5.30
CA ALA A 125 10.99 -4.33 -4.26
C ALA A 125 12.14 -3.78 -3.43
N GLU A 126 12.12 -2.47 -3.18
CA GLU A 126 13.15 -1.76 -2.44
C GLU A 126 12.83 -1.71 -0.94
N TYR A 127 11.54 -1.50 -0.64
CA TYR A 127 11.05 -1.37 0.72
C TYR A 127 10.06 -2.46 1.08
N MET A 128 10.19 -2.93 2.30
CA MET A 128 9.19 -3.70 3.04
C MET A 128 8.49 -2.76 4.00
N VAL A 129 7.18 -2.60 3.88
CA VAL A 129 6.41 -1.64 4.68
C VAL A 129 5.54 -2.39 5.68
N TYR A 130 5.86 -2.23 6.95
CA TYR A 130 4.97 -2.62 8.05
C TYR A 130 4.12 -1.42 8.45
N VAL A 131 2.79 -1.55 8.31
CA VAL A 131 1.86 -0.50 8.75
C VAL A 131 1.57 -0.72 10.24
N HIS A 132 1.96 0.25 11.06
CA HIS A 132 1.73 0.24 12.49
C HIS A 132 0.64 1.24 12.86
N ASP A 133 -0.53 0.75 13.24
CA ASP A 133 -1.63 1.59 13.69
C ASP A 133 -1.44 2.01 15.15
N THR A 134 -1.10 3.27 15.38
CA THR A 134 -0.90 3.83 16.71
C THR A 134 -2.16 4.45 17.30
N THR A 135 -3.28 4.47 16.56
CA THR A 135 -4.57 4.99 17.07
C THR A 135 -5.10 4.14 18.23
N SER A 136 -4.75 2.85 18.25
CA SER A 136 -5.11 1.88 19.29
C SER A 136 -4.18 1.90 20.51
N SER A 137 -3.21 2.83 20.60
CA SER A 137 -2.22 2.96 21.69
C SER A 137 -1.30 1.74 21.89
N CYS A 138 -1.25 0.81 20.93
CA CYS A 138 -0.35 -0.33 21.00
C CYS A 138 1.07 0.09 20.65
N ALA A 139 2.02 -0.06 21.58
CA ALA A 139 3.43 0.19 21.30
C ALA A 139 4.01 -0.89 20.37
N LEU A 140 4.92 -0.49 19.49
CA LEU A 140 5.58 -1.42 18.58
C LEU A 140 6.49 -2.38 19.38
N SER A 141 6.25 -3.68 19.24
CA SER A 141 7.00 -4.72 19.95
C SER A 141 8.47 -4.79 19.50
N TRP A 142 9.39 -4.85 20.46
CA TRP A 142 10.80 -5.07 20.18
C TRP A 142 11.06 -6.38 19.42
N GLN A 143 10.33 -7.45 19.76
CA GLN A 143 10.41 -8.73 19.07
C GLN A 143 9.98 -8.60 17.60
N LEU A 144 8.92 -7.82 17.33
CA LEU A 144 8.49 -7.55 15.97
C LEU A 144 9.58 -6.82 15.17
N LEU A 145 10.23 -5.79 15.72
CA LEU A 145 11.36 -5.13 15.06
C LEU A 145 12.48 -6.10 14.72
N GLN A 146 12.86 -6.96 15.67
CA GLN A 146 13.88 -7.98 15.44
C GLN A 146 13.48 -8.94 14.30
N MET A 147 12.23 -9.39 14.27
CA MET A 147 11.73 -10.24 13.17
C MET A 147 11.77 -9.53 11.81
N LEU A 148 11.31 -8.28 11.75
CA LEU A 148 11.31 -7.49 10.51
C LEU A 148 12.73 -7.27 9.99
N THR A 149 13.67 -6.92 10.87
CA THR A 149 15.08 -6.74 10.49
C THR A 149 15.72 -8.03 10.00
N ARG A 150 15.44 -9.17 10.64
CA ARG A 150 15.92 -10.48 10.21
C ARG A 150 15.38 -10.87 8.83
N LEU A 151 14.06 -10.74 8.61
CA LEU A 151 13.44 -11.05 7.32
C LEU A 151 14.01 -10.17 6.21
N ALA A 152 14.18 -8.88 6.47
CA ALA A 152 14.71 -7.92 5.51
C ALA A 152 16.17 -8.21 5.12
N GLU A 153 16.97 -8.75 6.03
CA GLU A 153 18.34 -9.16 5.76
C GLU A 153 18.41 -10.33 4.76
N ASP A 154 17.52 -11.30 4.88
CA ASP A 154 17.48 -12.46 3.99
C ASP A 154 17.11 -12.06 2.56
N VAL A 155 16.18 -11.11 2.41
CA VAL A 155 15.68 -10.66 1.11
C VAL A 155 16.31 -9.37 0.60
N LYS A 156 17.32 -8.85 1.31
CA LYS A 156 18.10 -7.63 1.05
C LYS A 156 17.23 -6.39 0.78
N LYS A 157 16.20 -6.18 1.61
CA LYS A 157 15.28 -5.02 1.52
C LYS A 157 15.46 -4.08 2.70
N THR A 158 14.96 -2.86 2.54
CA THR A 158 14.93 -1.87 3.63
C THR A 158 13.54 -1.91 4.29
N VAL A 159 13.48 -1.94 5.62
CA VAL A 159 12.21 -1.92 6.35
C VAL A 159 11.76 -0.49 6.55
N LEU A 160 10.50 -0.20 6.23
CA LEU A 160 9.80 1.01 6.62
C LEU A 160 8.71 0.61 7.62
N VAL A 161 8.79 1.13 8.83
CA VAL A 161 7.64 1.14 9.74
C VAL A 161 6.87 2.41 9.47
N CYS A 162 5.65 2.25 8.97
CA CYS A 162 4.73 3.34 8.69
C CYS A 162 3.75 3.47 9.85
N GLU A 163 4.02 4.37 10.78
CA GLU A 163 3.13 4.69 11.89
C GLU A 163 1.95 5.51 11.37
N VAL A 164 0.74 5.01 11.58
CA VAL A 164 -0.50 5.70 11.25
C VAL A 164 -1.11 6.20 12.54
N GLN A 165 -1.18 7.53 12.67
CA GLN A 165 -1.67 8.21 13.85
C GLN A 165 -2.82 9.14 13.50
N ARG A 166 -3.67 9.43 14.50
CA ARG A 166 -4.69 10.47 14.38
C ARG A 166 -3.99 11.84 14.29
N ALA A 167 -4.36 12.67 13.30
CA ALA A 167 -3.88 14.05 13.25
C ALA A 167 -4.40 14.83 14.48
N SER A 168 -3.58 15.73 15.03
CA SER A 168 -3.95 16.54 16.19
C SER A 168 -5.10 17.51 15.90
N ASP A 169 -5.14 18.05 14.69
CA ASP A 169 -6.06 19.11 14.27
C ASP A 169 -7.20 18.59 13.38
N TRP A 170 -7.54 17.31 13.51
CA TRP A 170 -8.49 16.67 12.60
C TRP A 170 -9.95 17.11 12.86
N ASP A 171 -10.67 17.40 11.78
CA ASP A 171 -12.11 17.65 11.83
C ASP A 171 -12.88 16.33 11.87
N ALA A 172 -13.71 16.15 12.90
CA ALA A 172 -14.53 14.96 13.10
C ALA A 172 -15.48 14.64 11.95
N SER A 173 -15.85 15.65 11.16
CA SER A 173 -16.72 15.51 10.00
C SER A 173 -16.05 14.86 8.78
N LEU A 174 -14.71 14.87 8.69
CA LEU A 174 -13.93 14.31 7.59
C LEU A 174 -13.22 13.01 8.03
N MET A 175 -14.00 11.99 8.37
CA MET A 175 -13.51 10.73 8.95
C MET A 175 -12.36 10.07 8.17
N TYR A 176 -12.30 10.24 6.84
CA TYR A 176 -11.26 9.66 5.98
C TYR A 176 -9.96 10.48 5.89
N MET A 177 -9.92 11.71 6.41
CA MET A 177 -8.74 12.61 6.35
C MET A 177 -8.04 12.81 7.70
N GLY A 178 -8.54 12.18 8.77
CA GLY A 178 -8.01 12.36 10.12
C GLY A 178 -6.76 11.54 10.46
N LEU A 179 -6.20 10.79 9.50
CA LEU A 179 -5.03 9.94 9.70
C LEU A 179 -3.81 10.50 8.97
N VAL A 180 -2.66 10.49 9.64
CA VAL A 180 -1.38 10.91 9.08
C VAL A 180 -0.34 9.82 9.29
N CYS A 181 0.60 9.74 8.35
CA CYS A 181 1.69 8.76 8.40
C CYS A 181 3.00 9.39 8.87
N LYS A 182 3.73 8.67 9.72
CA LYS A 182 5.12 8.93 10.06
C LYS A 182 5.94 7.68 9.73
N GLU A 183 7.08 7.87 9.08
CA GLU A 183 7.91 6.75 8.63
C GLU A 183 9.16 6.63 9.48
N LEU A 184 9.46 5.42 9.93
CA LEU A 184 10.74 5.03 10.54
C LEU A 184 11.42 4.04 9.59
N CYS A 185 12.60 4.41 9.11
CA CYS A 185 13.36 3.59 8.16
C CYS A 185 14.44 2.81 8.90
N PHE A 186 14.50 1.50 8.66
CA PHE A 186 15.56 0.62 9.16
C PHE A 186 16.18 -0.12 7.97
N ARG A 187 17.47 0.07 7.79
CA ARG A 187 18.33 -0.77 6.97
C ARG A 187 19.30 -1.43 7.94
N HIS A 188 19.69 -2.68 7.65
CA HIS A 188 20.68 -3.42 8.41
C HIS A 188 21.75 -2.51 9.03
N TRP A 189 22.12 -2.78 10.29
CA TRP A 189 23.05 -1.98 11.08
C TRP A 189 24.50 -2.26 10.64
N PRO A 190 25.20 -1.43 9.84
CA PRO A 190 26.58 -1.19 10.17
C PRO A 190 26.53 -0.19 11.33
N ALA A 191 27.13 -0.53 12.47
CA ALA A 191 27.41 0.45 13.49
C ALA A 191 28.40 1.44 12.87
N LEU A 192 27.92 2.44 12.15
CA LEU A 192 28.76 3.52 11.66
C LEU A 192 28.65 4.63 12.68
N PHE A 193 29.71 4.70 13.48
CA PHE A 193 30.01 5.86 14.30
C PHE A 193 30.08 7.08 13.38
N THR A 194 29.20 8.05 13.63
CA THR A 194 29.31 9.39 13.05
C THR A 194 29.62 10.33 14.21
N GLU A 195 30.73 11.05 14.13
CA GLU A 195 31.09 12.01 15.17
C GLU A 195 30.03 13.11 15.23
N GLY A 196 29.25 13.15 16.33
CA GLY A 196 28.49 14.33 16.72
C GLY A 196 26.95 14.26 16.72
N ALA A 197 26.27 13.23 16.22
CA ALA A 197 24.82 13.08 16.38
C ALA A 197 24.29 11.67 16.11
N SER A 198 23.15 11.37 16.74
CA SER A 198 22.33 10.15 16.65
C SER A 198 22.34 9.44 15.28
N PHE A 199 22.59 8.13 15.31
CA PHE A 199 22.43 7.13 14.24
C PHE A 199 21.68 7.64 13.00
N ALA A 200 22.42 8.17 12.01
CA ALA A 200 21.85 8.59 10.74
C ALA A 200 21.90 7.45 9.71
N MET A 201 20.77 7.23 9.04
CA MET A 201 20.61 6.26 7.97
C MET A 201 21.29 6.74 6.68
N ALA A 202 22.08 5.89 6.01
CA ALA A 202 22.63 6.19 4.69
C ALA A 202 21.54 6.18 3.60
N GLU A 203 21.71 6.99 2.55
CA GLU A 203 20.81 7.02 1.38
C GLU A 203 20.70 5.65 0.68
N SER A 204 19.52 5.33 0.14
CA SER A 204 19.31 4.06 -0.58
C SER A 204 19.79 4.15 -2.03
N HIS A 205 20.75 3.30 -2.40
CA HIS A 205 21.07 3.00 -3.79
C HIS A 205 20.34 1.73 -4.25
N ALA A 206 19.87 1.73 -5.50
CA ALA A 206 19.17 0.60 -6.11
C ALA A 206 20.12 -0.60 -6.28
N ILE A 207 19.67 -1.79 -5.89
CA ILE A 207 20.44 -3.03 -6.04
C ILE A 207 19.95 -3.73 -7.32
N PRO A 208 20.81 -3.93 -8.35
CA PRO A 208 20.43 -4.61 -9.58
C PRO A 208 19.95 -6.06 -9.34
N LYS A 209 19.06 -6.54 -10.21
CA LYS A 209 18.55 -7.92 -10.21
C LYS A 209 19.72 -8.89 -10.35
N ARG A 210 19.96 -9.76 -9.36
CA ARG A 210 21.03 -10.76 -9.44
C ARG A 210 20.66 -11.79 -10.51
N THR A 211 21.36 -11.79 -11.64
CA THR A 211 21.28 -12.89 -12.61
C THR A 211 21.76 -14.16 -11.92
N ARG A 212 20.93 -15.21 -11.92
CA ARG A 212 21.34 -16.53 -11.43
C ARG A 212 22.56 -16.98 -12.27
N SER A 213 23.70 -17.14 -11.59
CA SER A 213 24.87 -17.87 -12.09
C SER A 213 24.61 -19.36 -11.99
#